data_AF-T0S7B8-F1
#
_entry.id   AF-T0S7B8-F1
#
_cell.length_a   1.000
_cell.length_b   1.000
_cell.length_c   1.000
_cell.angle_alpha   90.00
_cell.angle_beta   90.00
_cell.angle_gamma   90.00
#
_symmetry.space_group_name_H-M   'P 1'
#
loop_
_entity.id
_entity.type
_entity.pdbx_description
1 polymer ?
#
loop_
_entity_poly.entity_id
_entity_poly.type
_entity_poly.pdbx_seq_one_letter_code
_entity_poly.pdbx_strand_id
1 'polypeptide(L)'
;VCPKFGAMKVTLIEIDGEMETFFDISPAFKHLDELVGSPAINLKAEDKKVQDEGQLKELISMFEAEMGMISPVQMEELRAWLFEDGYDLSLIKQALREAVLNRKVSLNYIKAILRNWKNDGVNSVQAIESRQMEREEAKRKKPQEDFYIPLDGPWNG
;
A
#
# COMPACT_ATOMS: atom_id res chain seq x y z
N VAL A 1 -27.92 20.18 48.23
CA VAL A 1 -28.25 19.56 46.92
C VAL A 1 -27.12 18.58 46.61
N CYS A 2 -27.36 17.27 46.75
CA CYS A 2 -26.31 16.26 46.55
C CYS A 2 -26.00 16.12 45.05
N PRO A 3 -24.73 16.10 44.62
CA PRO A 3 -24.39 15.84 43.23
C PRO A 3 -24.70 14.36 42.94
N LYS A 4 -25.60 14.09 41.99
CA LYS A 4 -25.87 12.73 41.49
C LYS A 4 -24.72 12.28 40.59
N PHE A 5 -23.53 12.13 41.16
CA PHE A 5 -22.41 11.53 40.45
C PHE A 5 -22.61 10.01 40.43
N GLY A 6 -22.78 9.42 39.25
CA GLY A 6 -22.88 7.96 39.08
C GLY A 6 -24.26 7.37 38.77
N ALA A 7 -25.28 8.17 38.44
CA ALA A 7 -26.58 7.64 37.99
C ALA A 7 -26.56 7.33 36.48
N MET A 8 -26.74 6.06 36.10
CA MET A 8 -26.82 5.61 34.72
C MET A 8 -28.25 5.77 34.18
N LYS A 9 -28.41 6.42 33.01
CA LYS A 9 -29.72 6.60 32.38
C LYS A 9 -30.07 5.34 31.60
N VAL A 10 -31.21 4.73 31.92
CA VAL A 10 -31.71 3.52 31.27
C VAL A 10 -32.98 3.87 30.51
N THR A 11 -33.05 3.47 29.24
CA THR A 11 -34.24 3.60 28.40
C THR A 11 -34.71 2.21 27.99
N LEU A 12 -35.99 1.93 28.21
CA LEU A 12 -36.66 0.71 27.73
C LEU A 12 -37.32 1.06 26.39
N ILE A 13 -36.96 0.35 25.34
CA ILE A 13 -37.52 0.55 23.99
C ILE A 13 -38.13 -0.76 23.54
N GLU A 14 -39.35 -0.71 23.03
CA GLU A 14 -40.02 -1.87 22.45
C GLU A 14 -39.60 -2.01 20.99
N ILE A 15 -38.92 -3.10 20.66
CA ILE A 15 -38.44 -3.42 19.32
C ILE A 15 -39.00 -4.81 18.99
N ASP A 16 -39.81 -4.90 17.92
CA ASP A 16 -40.45 -6.15 17.48
C ASP A 16 -41.26 -6.90 18.56
N GLY A 17 -41.86 -6.16 19.49
CA GLY A 17 -42.68 -6.72 20.59
C GLY A 17 -41.86 -7.27 21.75
N GLU A 18 -40.53 -7.11 21.74
CA GLU A 18 -39.64 -7.41 22.85
C GLU A 18 -39.15 -6.11 23.50
N MET A 19 -39.13 -6.07 24.83
CA MET A 19 -38.69 -4.91 25.59
C MET A 19 -37.18 -4.97 25.79
N GLU A 20 -36.43 -4.14 25.08
CA GLU A 20 -34.98 -4.06 25.20
C GLU A 20 -34.55 -2.92 26.14
N THR A 21 -33.53 -3.19 26.96
CA THR A 21 -32.93 -2.24 27.88
C THR A 21 -31.68 -1.60 27.26
N PHE A 22 -31.69 -0.29 27.12
CA PHE A 22 -30.54 0.48 26.65
C PHE A 22 -29.95 1.32 27.78
N PHE A 23 -28.63 1.28 27.92
CA PHE A 23 -27.88 2.07 28.89
C PHE A 23 -27.14 3.23 28.20
N ASP A 24 -27.41 4.46 28.63
CA ASP A 24 -26.77 5.67 28.08
C ASP A 24 -25.46 5.95 28.83
N ILE A 25 -24.35 5.69 28.15
CA ILE A 25 -22.97 5.83 28.68
C ILE A 25 -22.37 7.20 28.30
N SER A 26 -23.07 8.02 27.52
CA SER A 26 -22.62 9.36 27.10
C SER A 26 -22.15 10.24 28.26
N PRO A 27 -22.80 10.24 29.45
CA PRO A 27 -22.35 11.03 30.59
C PRO A 27 -20.96 10.63 31.11
N ALA A 28 -20.61 9.34 31.06
CA ALA A 28 -19.30 8.86 31.51
C ALA A 28 -18.19 9.27 30.54
N PHE A 29 -18.43 9.14 29.23
CA PHE A 29 -17.47 9.59 28.21
C PHE A 29 -17.22 11.10 28.27
N LYS A 30 -18.28 11.89 28.45
CA LYS A 30 -18.15 13.35 28.61
C LYS A 30 -17.28 13.74 29.81
N HIS A 31 -17.39 12.98 30.91
CA HIS A 31 -16.56 13.22 32.09
C HIS A 31 -15.10 12.79 31.90
N LEU A 32 -14.86 11.74 31.10
CA LEU A 32 -13.50 11.37 30.68
C LEU A 32 -12.89 12.50 29.84
N ASP A 33 -13.61 13.05 28.87
CA ASP A 33 -13.14 14.17 28.03
C ASP A 33 -12.77 15.41 28.86
N GLU A 34 -13.56 15.70 29.91
CA GLU A 34 -13.33 16.83 30.81
C GLU A 34 -12.10 16.59 31.72
N LEU A 35 -11.91 15.38 32.23
CA LEU A 35 -10.71 15.01 33.02
C LEU A 35 -9.43 14.93 32.18
N VAL A 36 -9.58 14.51 30.92
CA VAL A 36 -8.51 14.46 29.92
C VAL A 36 -8.02 15.87 29.56
N GLY A 37 -8.82 16.91 29.81
CA GLY A 37 -8.35 18.30 29.80
C GLY A 37 -7.77 18.72 28.46
N SER A 38 -8.43 18.38 27.34
CA SER A 38 -8.38 18.99 25.99
C SER A 38 -8.78 17.95 24.93
N PRO A 39 -9.56 18.31 23.88
CA PRO A 39 -9.70 17.51 22.66
C PRO A 39 -8.42 17.56 21.80
N ALA A 40 -7.26 17.58 22.44
CA ALA A 40 -5.94 17.53 21.83
C ALA A 40 -5.22 16.21 22.16
N ILE A 41 -5.95 15.21 22.69
CA ILE A 41 -5.50 13.82 22.59
C ILE A 41 -5.67 13.37 21.13
N ASN A 42 -4.69 13.74 20.32
CA ASN A 42 -4.09 12.94 19.26
C ASN A 42 -5.02 12.13 18.32
N LEU A 43 -5.98 12.79 17.65
CA LEU A 43 -6.64 12.26 16.44
C LEU A 43 -5.65 11.81 15.35
N LYS A 44 -4.38 12.27 15.38
CA LYS A 44 -3.34 11.88 14.41
C LYS A 44 -2.81 10.44 14.59
N ALA A 45 -3.00 9.81 15.75
CA ALA A 45 -2.48 8.48 16.02
C ALA A 45 -3.41 7.35 15.55
N GLU A 46 -4.72 7.61 15.52
CA GLU A 46 -5.73 6.64 15.05
C GLU A 46 -5.91 6.70 13.53
N ASP A 47 -5.88 7.90 12.92
CA ASP A 47 -5.94 8.06 11.45
C ASP A 47 -4.79 7.35 10.73
N LYS A 48 -3.56 7.40 11.27
CA LYS A 48 -2.41 6.74 10.65
C LYS A 48 -2.56 5.22 10.64
N LYS A 49 -2.97 4.60 11.75
CA LYS A 49 -3.12 3.15 11.81
C LYS A 49 -4.19 2.63 10.86
N VAL A 50 -5.32 3.33 10.72
CA VAL A 50 -6.39 2.95 9.80
C VAL A 50 -5.95 3.14 8.33
N GLN A 51 -5.21 4.21 8.03
CA GLN A 51 -4.64 4.43 6.69
C GLN A 51 -3.59 3.37 6.33
N ASP A 52 -2.71 3.05 7.26
CA ASP A 52 -1.64 2.06 7.11
C ASP A 52 -2.20 0.65 6.83
N GLU A 53 -3.21 0.20 7.59
CA GLU A 53 -3.87 -1.08 7.33
C GLU A 53 -4.64 -1.09 6.00
N GLY A 54 -5.26 0.04 5.62
CA GLY A 54 -5.94 0.19 4.33
C GLY A 54 -4.98 0.06 3.14
N GLN A 55 -3.81 0.71 3.21
CA GLN A 55 -2.78 0.63 2.17
C GLN A 55 -2.22 -0.79 2.02
N LEU A 56 -1.95 -1.47 3.15
CA LEU A 56 -1.48 -2.86 3.12
C LEU A 56 -2.52 -3.79 2.48
N LYS A 57 -3.79 -3.64 2.83
CA LYS A 57 -4.88 -4.45 2.25
C LYS A 57 -5.02 -4.23 0.75
N GLU A 58 -4.93 -2.97 0.30
CA GLU A 58 -4.94 -2.64 -1.12
C GLU A 58 -3.75 -3.29 -1.85
N LEU A 59 -2.56 -3.23 -1.25
CA LEU A 59 -1.34 -3.84 -1.78
C LEU A 59 -1.49 -5.35 -1.96
N ILE A 60 -1.95 -6.04 -0.92
CA ILE A 60 -2.20 -7.49 -0.96
C ILE A 60 -3.17 -7.83 -2.09
N SER A 61 -4.29 -7.11 -2.19
CA SER A 61 -5.30 -7.38 -3.23
C SER A 61 -4.75 -7.25 -4.65
N MET A 62 -3.88 -6.28 -4.91
CA MET A 62 -3.25 -6.12 -6.23
C MET A 62 -2.26 -7.24 -6.54
N PHE A 63 -1.47 -7.65 -5.55
CA PHE A 63 -0.53 -8.75 -5.74
C PHE A 63 -1.28 -10.08 -5.92
N GLU A 64 -2.39 -10.29 -5.21
CA GLU A 64 -3.21 -11.49 -5.37
C GLU A 64 -3.83 -11.60 -6.77
N ALA A 65 -4.21 -10.46 -7.36
CA ALA A 65 -4.74 -10.43 -8.72
C ALA A 65 -3.71 -10.85 -9.77
N GLU A 66 -2.43 -10.52 -9.58
CA GLU A 66 -1.36 -10.77 -10.55
C GLU A 66 -0.58 -12.07 -10.30
N MET A 67 -0.37 -12.45 -9.04
CA MET A 67 0.42 -13.61 -8.63
C MET A 67 -0.41 -14.82 -8.18
N GLY A 68 -1.71 -14.62 -7.91
CA GLY A 68 -2.54 -15.59 -7.21
C GLY A 68 -2.35 -15.51 -5.70
N MET A 69 -2.67 -16.59 -4.98
CA MET A 69 -2.74 -16.58 -3.51
C MET A 69 -1.40 -16.19 -2.86
N ILE A 70 -1.45 -15.19 -1.98
CA ILE A 70 -0.28 -14.73 -1.22
C ILE A 70 -0.14 -15.54 0.07
N SER A 71 1.06 -16.05 0.32
CA SER A 71 1.38 -16.75 1.56
C SER A 71 1.53 -15.76 2.73
N PRO A 72 1.23 -16.15 3.98
CA PRO A 72 1.43 -15.29 5.15
C PRO A 72 2.84 -14.67 5.24
N VAL A 73 3.88 -15.42 4.87
CA VAL A 73 5.27 -14.93 4.85
C VAL A 73 5.46 -13.81 3.83
N GLN A 74 4.79 -13.92 2.68
CA GLN A 74 4.84 -12.91 1.63
C GLN A 74 4.07 -11.64 2.03
N MET A 75 2.97 -11.81 2.79
CA MET A 75 2.23 -10.70 3.36
C MET A 75 3.08 -9.91 4.36
N GLU A 76 3.86 -10.59 5.20
CA GLU A 76 4.84 -9.94 6.09
C GLU A 76 5.91 -9.19 5.29
N GLU A 77 6.37 -9.74 4.17
CA GLU A 77 7.35 -9.05 3.32
C GLU A 77 6.77 -7.78 2.66
N LEU A 78 5.52 -7.82 2.18
CA LEU A 78 4.81 -6.63 1.68
C LEU A 78 4.61 -5.57 2.78
N ARG A 79 4.32 -6.02 4.01
CA ARG A 79 4.24 -5.16 5.19
C ARG A 79 5.58 -4.49 5.47
N ALA A 80 6.68 -5.22 5.43
CA ALA A 80 8.02 -4.68 5.63
C ALA A 80 8.36 -3.59 4.59
N TRP A 81 7.96 -3.77 3.32
CA TRP A 81 8.21 -2.75 2.30
C TRP A 81 7.53 -1.40 2.60
N LEU A 82 6.29 -1.42 3.11
CA LEU A 82 5.55 -0.21 3.45
C LEU A 82 6.08 0.44 4.74
N PHE A 83 6.28 -0.35 5.81
CA PHE A 83 6.51 0.20 7.15
C PHE A 83 7.97 0.24 7.58
N GLU A 84 8.80 -0.72 7.15
CA GLU A 84 10.21 -0.80 7.55
C GLU A 84 11.12 -0.11 6.54
N ASP A 85 10.95 -0.46 5.26
CA ASP A 85 11.76 0.13 4.18
C ASP A 85 11.27 1.54 3.78
N GLY A 86 10.02 1.87 4.13
CA GLY A 86 9.40 3.17 3.87
C GLY A 86 9.13 3.43 2.38
N TYR A 87 8.86 2.39 1.60
CA TYR A 87 8.47 2.56 0.20
C TYR A 87 7.04 3.08 0.11
N ASP A 88 6.82 4.09 -0.73
CA ASP A 88 5.48 4.58 -1.02
C ASP A 88 4.66 3.52 -1.77
N LEU A 89 3.36 3.43 -1.48
CA LEU A 89 2.44 2.48 -2.10
C LEU A 89 2.46 2.60 -3.63
N SER A 90 2.51 3.84 -4.13
CA SER A 90 2.56 4.14 -5.56
C SER A 90 3.82 3.58 -6.24
N LEU A 91 4.94 3.54 -5.51
CA LEU A 91 6.19 2.98 -5.98
C LEU A 91 6.08 1.46 -6.12
N ILE A 92 5.54 0.78 -5.11
CA ILE A 92 5.38 -0.68 -5.14
C ILE A 92 4.41 -1.10 -6.27
N LYS A 93 3.33 -0.34 -6.48
CA LYS A 93 2.40 -0.51 -7.61
C LYS A 93 3.11 -0.44 -8.96
N GLN A 94 3.98 0.55 -9.16
CA GLN A 94 4.76 0.69 -10.39
C GLN A 94 5.72 -0.49 -10.59
N ALA A 95 6.38 -0.95 -9.52
CA ALA A 95 7.30 -2.09 -9.58
C ALA A 95 6.57 -3.39 -9.95
N LEU A 96 5.37 -3.61 -9.39
CA LEU A 96 4.51 -4.72 -9.76
C LEU A 96 4.16 -4.68 -11.26
N ARG A 97 3.75 -3.50 -11.76
CA ARG A 97 3.44 -3.31 -13.18
C ARG A 97 4.64 -3.65 -14.08
N GLU A 98 5.85 -3.22 -13.72
CA GLU A 98 7.06 -3.55 -14.48
C GLU A 98 7.37 -5.07 -14.45
N ALA A 99 7.11 -5.75 -13.32
CA ALA A 99 7.24 -7.19 -13.22
C ALA A 99 6.25 -7.95 -14.12
N VAL A 100 4.99 -7.49 -14.19
CA VAL A 100 3.95 -8.03 -15.07
C VAL A 100 4.33 -7.83 -16.54
N LEU A 101 4.79 -6.63 -16.93
CA LEU A 101 5.25 -6.35 -18.30
C LEU A 101 6.43 -7.24 -18.71
N ASN A 102 7.34 -7.52 -17.78
CA ASN A 102 8.47 -8.41 -18.00
C ASN A 102 8.11 -9.91 -17.90
N ARG A 103 6.83 -10.25 -17.70
CA ARG A 103 6.30 -11.61 -17.49
C ARG A 103 7.01 -12.39 -16.37
N LYS A 104 7.51 -11.67 -15.35
CA LYS A 104 8.27 -12.24 -14.22
C LYS A 104 7.71 -11.71 -12.90
N VAL A 105 6.47 -12.11 -12.58
CA VAL A 105 5.81 -11.68 -11.35
C VAL A 105 6.31 -12.53 -10.19
N SER A 106 7.32 -12.02 -9.47
CA SER A 106 7.85 -12.64 -8.26
C SER A 106 8.31 -11.56 -7.27
N LEU A 107 8.11 -11.80 -5.98
CA LEU A 107 8.48 -10.84 -4.93
C LEU A 107 9.98 -10.52 -4.94
N ASN A 108 10.83 -11.51 -5.16
CA ASN A 108 12.27 -11.31 -5.31
C ASN A 108 12.64 -10.38 -6.46
N TYR A 109 11.94 -10.49 -7.59
CA TYR A 109 12.17 -9.63 -8.74
C TYR A 109 11.70 -8.19 -8.47
N ILE A 110 10.52 -8.04 -7.87
CA ILE A 110 9.97 -6.74 -7.47
C ILE A 110 10.88 -6.06 -6.44
N LYS A 111 11.39 -6.79 -5.46
CA LYS A 111 12.39 -6.32 -4.48
C LYS A 111 13.66 -5.81 -5.16
N ALA A 112 14.13 -6.50 -6.20
CA ALA A 112 15.30 -6.06 -6.96
C ALA A 112 15.03 -4.75 -7.72
N ILE A 113 13.83 -4.59 -8.29
CA ILE A 113 13.40 -3.34 -8.95
C ILE A 113 13.36 -2.20 -7.93
N LEU A 114 12.71 -2.41 -6.78
CA LEU A 114 12.62 -1.42 -5.70
C LEU A 114 14.00 -0.99 -5.18
N ARG A 115 14.91 -1.95 -4.98
CA ARG A 115 16.29 -1.66 -4.57
C ARG A 115 17.04 -0.84 -5.61
N ASN A 116 16.85 -1.16 -6.90
CA ASN A 116 17.47 -0.41 -7.97
C ASN A 116 16.96 1.04 -8.01
N TRP A 117 15.65 1.25 -7.86
CA TRP A 117 15.07 2.60 -7.80
C TRP A 117 15.53 3.40 -6.58
N LYS A 118 15.66 2.76 -5.42
CA LYS A 118 16.23 3.36 -4.21
C LYS A 118 17.67 3.85 -4.43
N ASN A 119 18.50 3.03 -5.10
CA ASN A 119 19.88 3.39 -5.43
C ASN A 119 19.97 4.54 -6.43
N ASP A 120 19.02 4.61 -7.36
CA ASP A 120 18.95 5.67 -8.38
C ASP A 120 18.35 6.98 -7.83
N GLY A 121 17.99 7.04 -6.54
CA GLY A 121 17.41 8.23 -5.90
C GLY A 121 15.98 8.54 -6.35
N VAL A 122 15.30 7.58 -6.99
CA VAL A 122 13.97 7.75 -7.56
C VAL A 122 12.92 7.44 -6.48
N ASN A 123 12.60 8.44 -5.67
CA ASN A 123 11.63 8.31 -4.57
C ASN A 123 10.22 8.81 -4.95
N SER A 124 10.02 9.28 -6.19
CA SER A 124 8.75 9.85 -6.64
C SER A 124 8.31 9.24 -7.97
N VAL A 125 7.02 8.93 -8.08
CA VAL A 125 6.38 8.33 -9.27
C VAL A 125 6.70 9.10 -10.55
N GLN A 126 6.78 10.43 -10.48
CA GLN A 126 7.09 11.28 -11.62
C GLN A 126 8.47 11.01 -12.23
N ALA A 127 9.45 10.65 -11.41
CA ALA A 127 10.81 10.35 -11.87
C ALA A 127 10.93 8.93 -12.48
N ILE A 128 9.95 8.05 -12.23
CA ILE A 128 9.89 6.72 -12.86
C ILE A 128 9.35 6.85 -14.28
N GLU A 129 8.28 7.64 -14.46
CA GLU A 129 7.66 7.87 -15.77
C GLU A 129 8.63 8.53 -16.75
N SER A 130 9.38 9.55 -16.31
CA SER A 130 10.41 10.19 -17.15
C SER A 130 11.48 9.21 -17.61
N ARG A 131 11.89 8.29 -16.74
CA ARG A 131 12.89 7.26 -17.05
C ARG A 131 12.37 6.15 -17.95
N GLN A 132 11.07 5.84 -17.86
CA GLN A 132 10.42 4.92 -18.81
C GLN A 132 10.42 5.53 -20.21
N MET A 133 10.08 6.81 -20.34
CA MET A 133 10.14 7.54 -21.62
C MET A 133 11.56 7.55 -22.20
N GLU A 134 12.58 7.87 -21.41
CA GLU A 134 13.98 7.83 -21.87
C GLU A 134 14.43 6.44 -22.35
N ARG A 135 14.01 5.37 -21.66
CA ARG A 135 14.32 3.99 -22.08
C ARG A 135 13.57 3.58 -23.35
N GLU A 136 12.33 4.01 -23.52
CA GLU A 136 11.57 3.77 -24.75
C GLU A 136 12.18 4.53 -25.94
N GLU A 137 12.61 5.77 -25.74
CA GLU A 137 13.32 6.55 -26.75
C GLU A 137 14.67 5.93 -27.11
N ALA A 138 15.43 5.43 -26.13
CA ALA A 138 16.68 4.73 -26.36
C ALA A 138 16.48 3.40 -27.12
N LYS A 139 15.38 2.68 -26.86
CA LYS A 139 15.01 1.48 -27.62
C LYS A 139 14.60 1.82 -29.06
N ARG A 140 13.88 2.93 -29.28
CA ARG A 140 13.51 3.40 -30.63
C ARG A 140 14.71 3.85 -31.46
N LYS A 141 15.80 4.31 -30.83
CA LYS A 141 17.01 4.80 -31.51
C LYS A 141 18.04 3.72 -31.86
N LYS A 142 17.84 2.43 -31.52
CA LYS A 142 18.74 1.38 -32.01
C LYS A 142 18.57 1.24 -33.52
N PRO A 143 19.58 1.56 -34.34
CA PRO A 143 19.52 1.30 -35.77
C PRO A 143 19.37 -0.22 -35.94
N GLN A 144 18.48 -0.66 -36.82
CA GLN A 144 18.62 -2.01 -37.38
C GLN A 144 19.95 -1.99 -38.13
N GLU A 145 21.00 -2.54 -37.52
CA GLU A 145 22.20 -2.87 -38.27
C GLU A 145 21.77 -3.93 -39.28
N ASP A 146 21.65 -3.53 -40.54
CA ASP A 146 21.46 -4.45 -41.65
C ASP A 146 22.60 -5.46 -41.54
N PHE A 147 22.26 -6.68 -41.11
CA PHE A 147 23.20 -7.77 -40.93
C PHE A 147 23.70 -8.18 -42.32
N TYR A 148 24.73 -7.50 -42.79
CA TYR A 148 25.37 -7.74 -44.08
C TYR A 148 26.13 -9.06 -43.98
N ILE A 149 25.55 -10.12 -44.52
CA ILE A 149 26.22 -11.40 -44.73
C ILE A 149 26.91 -11.32 -46.10
N PRO A 150 28.25 -11.27 -46.19
CA PRO A 150 28.94 -11.27 -47.46
C PRO A 150 28.66 -12.58 -48.21
N LEU A 151 28.19 -12.49 -49.46
CA LEU A 151 27.89 -13.64 -50.32
C LEU A 151 29.15 -14.35 -50.85
N ASP A 152 30.32 -13.70 -50.76
CA ASP A 152 31.60 -14.25 -51.18
C ASP A 152 32.35 -14.84 -49.97
N GLY A 153 31.92 -16.02 -49.54
CA GLY A 153 32.66 -16.83 -48.56
C GLY A 153 33.79 -17.64 -49.22
N PRO A 154 34.87 -17.99 -48.50
CA PRO A 154 36.05 -18.69 -49.03
C PRO A 154 35.80 -20.19 -49.33
N TRP A 155 34.54 -20.60 -49.42
CA TRP A 155 34.11 -21.99 -49.55
C TRP A 155 33.81 -22.40 -51.00
N ASN A 156 34.00 -21.48 -51.96
CA ASN A 156 33.98 -21.80 -53.39
C ASN A 156 35.40 -22.13 -53.86
N GLY A 157 35.88 -23.31 -53.48
CA GLY A 157 37.16 -23.88 -53.89
C GLY A 157 37.06 -25.39 -54.02
#